data_AF-A0A822Z633-F1
#
_entry.id   AF-A0A822Z633-F1
#
_cell.length_a   1.000
_cell.length_b   1.000
_cell.length_c   1.000
_cell.angle_alpha   90.00
_cell.angle_beta   90.00
_cell.angle_gamma   90.00
#
_symmetry.space_group_name_H-M   'P 1'
#
loop_
_entity.id
_entity.type
_entity.pdbx_description
1 polymer ?
#
loop_
_entity_poly.entity_id
_entity_poly.type
_entity_poly.pdbx_seq_one_letter_code
_entity_poly.pdbx_strand_id
1 'polypeptide(L)'
;MANKSKLVLENCKIKKSIEQLKCRTASFLPALITMDMKALEEEHKALLSDNAAEVEYLQCLRHRIEQFKGISHVLKCPCGVEYKVELENSG
;
A
#
# COMPACT_ATOMS: atom_id res chain seq x y z
N MET A 1 -8.24 -11.16 66.32
CA MET A 1 -7.37 -10.13 65.66
C MET A 1 -6.49 -10.68 64.53
N ALA A 2 -5.96 -11.91 64.61
CA ALA A 2 -5.09 -12.50 63.58
C ALA A 2 -5.68 -12.55 62.14
N ASN A 3 -6.97 -12.87 61.99
CA ASN A 3 -7.62 -12.93 60.66
C ASN A 3 -7.69 -11.59 59.94
N LYS A 4 -7.85 -10.48 60.68
CA LYS A 4 -7.91 -9.13 60.10
C LYS A 4 -6.55 -8.72 59.53
N SER A 5 -5.46 -9.01 60.25
CA SER A 5 -4.10 -8.73 59.78
C SER A 5 -3.72 -9.57 58.56
N LYS A 6 -4.17 -10.83 58.49
CA LYS A 6 -3.95 -11.69 57.31
C LYS A 6 -4.65 -11.14 56.06
N LEU A 7 -5.92 -10.73 56.19
CA LEU A 7 -6.68 -10.09 55.11
C LEU A 7 -6.03 -8.78 54.62
N VAL A 8 -5.52 -7.96 55.55
CA VAL A 8 -4.80 -6.72 55.19
C VAL A 8 -3.54 -7.03 54.39
N LEU A 9 -2.78 -8.06 54.78
CA LEU A 9 -1.57 -8.46 54.07
C LEU A 9 -1.89 -8.98 52.65
N GLU A 10 -2.94 -9.78 52.50
CA GLU A 10 -3.39 -10.29 51.20
C GLU A 10 -3.85 -9.14 50.29
N ASN A 11 -4.62 -8.18 50.81
CA ASN A 11 -5.00 -6.99 50.06
C ASN A 11 -3.81 -6.16 49.60
N CYS A 12 -2.78 -5.99 50.45
CA CYS A 12 -1.56 -5.29 50.06
C CYS A 12 -0.81 -6.04 48.94
N LYS A 13 -0.75 -7.37 48.99
CA LYS A 13 -0.14 -8.18 47.92
C LYS A 13 -0.91 -8.04 46.61
N ILE A 14 -2.25 -8.13 46.66
CA ILE A 14 -3.10 -7.97 45.47
C ILE A 14 -2.92 -6.58 44.87
N LYS A 15 -2.92 -5.52 45.70
CA LYS A 15 -2.69 -4.15 45.24
C LYS A 15 -1.35 -4.01 44.53
N LYS A 16 -0.28 -4.58 45.10
CA LYS A 16 1.06 -4.56 44.50
C LYS A 16 1.10 -5.31 43.17
N SER A 17 0.44 -6.46 43.07
CA SER A 17 0.31 -7.21 41.81
C SER A 17 -0.46 -6.43 40.76
N ILE A 18 -1.53 -5.74 41.13
CA ILE A 18 -2.30 -4.87 40.22
C ILE A 18 -1.43 -3.71 39.71
N GLU A 19 -0.67 -3.06 40.59
CA GLU A 19 0.25 -1.97 40.21
C GLU A 19 1.31 -2.47 39.21
N GLN A 20 1.91 -3.63 39.47
CA GLN A 20 2.89 -4.25 38.57
C GLN A 20 2.29 -4.58 37.20
N LEU A 21 1.07 -5.13 37.17
CA LEU A 21 0.36 -5.41 35.92
C LEU A 21 0.05 -4.12 35.15
N LYS A 22 -0.39 -3.05 35.82
CA LYS A 22 -0.62 -1.75 35.18
C LYS A 22 0.65 -1.20 34.53
N CYS A 23 1.78 -1.22 35.23
CA CYS A 23 3.06 -0.77 34.68
C CYS A 23 3.46 -1.60 33.46
N ARG A 24 3.28 -2.92 33.52
CA ARG A 24 3.61 -3.82 32.42
C ARG A 24 2.72 -3.57 31.20
N THR A 25 1.40 -3.43 31.39
CA THR A 25 0.46 -3.12 30.31
C THR A 25 0.75 -1.76 29.68
N ALA A 26 1.10 -0.75 30.48
CA ALA A 26 1.46 0.58 30.00
C ALA A 26 2.71 0.57 29.10
N SER A 27 3.65 -0.36 29.30
CA SER A 27 4.80 -0.52 28.40
C SER A 27 4.49 -1.21 27.07
N PHE A 28 3.43 -2.03 27.01
CA PHE A 28 3.09 -2.78 25.79
C PHE A 28 2.22 -2.00 24.81
N LEU A 29 1.26 -1.21 25.30
CA LEU A 29 0.33 -0.47 24.44
C LEU A 29 1.04 0.44 23.42
N PRO A 30 2.02 1.27 23.82
CA PRO A 30 2.71 2.16 22.90
C PRO A 30 3.46 1.39 21.80
N ALA A 31 4.18 0.33 22.16
CA ALA A 31 4.94 -0.46 21.19
C ALA A 31 4.04 -1.14 20.15
N LEU A 32 2.88 -1.65 20.59
CA LEU A 32 1.88 -2.26 19.70
C LEU A 32 1.26 -1.21 18.77
N ILE A 33 0.90 -0.03 19.28
CA ILE A 33 0.34 1.07 18.47
C ILE A 33 1.38 1.59 17.46
N THR A 34 2.63 1.78 17.88
CA THR A 34 3.69 2.27 17.00
C THR A 34 4.03 1.27 15.90
N MET A 35 4.03 -0.02 16.20
CA MET A 35 4.25 -1.06 15.19
C MET A 35 3.17 -1.05 14.12
N ASP A 36 1.90 -0.93 14.51
CA ASP A 36 0.75 -0.88 13.60
C ASP A 36 0.78 0.37 12.72
N MET A 37 1.10 1.53 13.31
CA MET A 37 1.26 2.80 12.58
C MET A 37 2.42 2.74 11.57
N LYS A 38 3.57 2.19 11.97
CA LYS A 38 4.73 2.08 11.07
C LYS A 38 4.43 1.17 9.88
N ALA A 39 3.80 0.02 10.11
CA ALA A 39 3.40 -0.88 9.04
C ALA A 39 2.43 -0.19 8.06
N LEU A 40 1.46 0.56 8.59
CA LEU A 40 0.51 1.32 7.78
C LEU A 40 1.20 2.40 6.92
N GLU A 41 2.18 3.11 7.47
CA GLU A 41 2.97 4.12 6.74
C GLU A 41 3.80 3.48 5.62
N GLU A 42 4.40 2.31 5.87
CA GLU A 42 5.19 1.56 4.89
C GLU A 42 4.31 1.07 3.73
N GLU A 43 3.15 0.48 4.02
CA GLU A 43 2.18 0.04 3.01
C GLU A 43 1.62 1.21 2.20
N HIS A 44 1.28 2.33 2.86
CA HIS A 44 0.82 3.53 2.16
C HIS A 44 1.88 4.08 1.19
N LYS A 45 3.17 4.05 1.58
CA LYS A 45 4.26 4.45 0.71
C LYS A 45 4.42 3.50 -0.48
N ALA A 46 4.27 2.19 -0.28
CA ALA A 46 4.30 1.21 -1.36
C ALA A 46 3.18 1.48 -2.38
N LEU A 47 1.95 1.70 -1.91
CA LEU A 47 0.80 2.03 -2.77
C LEU A 47 1.02 3.30 -3.60
N LEU A 48 1.61 4.34 -3.02
CA LEU A 48 1.94 5.56 -3.77
C LEU A 48 2.96 5.30 -4.88
N SER A 49 3.94 4.43 -4.63
CA SER A 49 4.94 4.03 -5.63
C SER A 49 4.31 3.24 -6.76
N ASP A 50 3.43 2.28 -6.43
CA ASP A 50 2.73 1.46 -7.43
C ASP A 50 1.84 2.32 -8.32
N ASN A 51 1.09 3.25 -7.72
CA ASN A 51 0.25 4.19 -8.47
C ASN A 51 1.08 5.08 -9.40
N ALA A 52 2.26 5.54 -8.97
CA ALA A 52 3.16 6.32 -9.83
C ALA A 52 3.63 5.49 -11.04
N ALA A 53 4.04 4.25 -10.81
CA ALA A 53 4.46 3.33 -11.87
C ALA A 53 3.33 3.03 -12.86
N GLU A 54 2.10 2.84 -12.38
CA GLU A 54 0.94 2.60 -13.24
C GLU A 54 0.60 3.82 -14.11
N VAL A 55 0.67 5.03 -13.54
CA VAL A 55 0.47 6.28 -14.28
C VAL A 55 1.54 6.43 -15.37
N GLU A 56 2.80 6.17 -15.07
CA GLU A 56 3.89 6.20 -16.07
C GLU A 56 3.65 5.18 -17.18
N TYR A 57 3.27 3.96 -16.83
CA TYR A 57 2.95 2.91 -17.80
C TYR A 57 1.81 3.33 -18.75
N LEU A 58 0.72 3.89 -18.21
CA LEU A 58 -0.40 4.39 -19.02
C LEU A 58 0.03 5.53 -19.94
N GLN A 59 0.91 6.43 -19.49
CA GLN A 59 1.47 7.50 -20.33
C GLN A 59 2.31 6.93 -21.47
N CYS A 60 3.16 5.92 -21.20
CA CYS A 60 3.93 5.23 -22.23
C CYS A 60 3.04 4.56 -23.27
N LEU A 61 1.98 3.85 -22.83
CA LEU A 61 1.01 3.23 -23.74
C LEU A 61 0.33 4.26 -24.62
N ARG A 62 -0.14 5.37 -24.04
CA ARG A 62 -0.77 6.46 -24.79
C ARG A 62 0.20 7.05 -25.82
N HIS A 63 1.45 7.29 -25.44
CA HIS A 63 2.47 7.78 -26.37
C HIS A 63 2.69 6.78 -27.52
N ARG A 64 2.74 5.49 -27.23
CA ARG A 64 2.94 4.45 -28.24
C ARG A 64 1.75 4.35 -29.19
N ILE A 65 0.52 4.44 -28.68
CA ILE A 65 -0.70 4.51 -29.49
C ILE A 65 -0.63 5.73 -30.43
N GLU A 66 -0.21 6.88 -29.92
CA GLU A 66 -0.09 8.10 -30.73
C GLU A 66 0.95 7.96 -31.84
N GLN A 67 2.07 7.25 -31.60
CA GLN A 67 3.05 6.93 -32.65
C GLN A 67 2.46 6.05 -33.76
N PHE A 68 1.50 5.18 -33.44
CA PHE A 68 0.83 4.34 -34.43
C PHE A 68 -0.26 5.11 -35.20
N LYS A 69 -0.92 6.09 -34.57
CA LYS A 69 -1.87 6.98 -35.24
C LYS A 69 -1.15 7.86 -36.26
N GLY A 70 -1.27 7.52 -37.54
CA GLY A 70 -0.64 8.27 -38.64
C GLY A 70 0.41 7.49 -39.41
N ILE A 71 0.72 6.24 -38.98
CA ILE A 71 1.45 5.32 -39.84
C ILE A 71 0.53 4.91 -40.99
N SER A 72 0.84 5.43 -42.17
CA SER A 72 0.25 5.02 -43.43
C SER A 72 1.35 4.73 -44.44
N HIS A 73 1.13 3.73 -45.27
CA HIS A 73 2.10 3.34 -46.29
C HIS A 73 1.39 3.20 -47.64
N VAL A 74 2.00 3.77 -48.68
CA VAL A 74 1.49 3.64 -50.05
C VAL A 74 2.28 2.56 -50.77
N LEU A 75 1.61 1.46 -51.10
CA LEU A 75 2.17 0.38 -51.90
C LEU A 75 1.82 0.59 -53.37
N LYS A 76 2.84 0.64 -54.22
CA LYS A 76 2.65 0.80 -55.66
C LYS A 76 2.84 -0.54 -56.37
N CYS A 77 1.78 -1.02 -57.00
CA CYS A 77 1.80 -2.21 -57.85
C CYS A 77 2.62 -1.92 -59.12
N PRO A 78 3.36 -2.90 -59.66
CA PRO A 78 3.97 -2.81 -61.00
C PRO A 78 2.94 -2.49 -62.11
N CYS A 79 1.68 -2.83 -61.88
CA CYS A 79 0.54 -2.51 -62.73
C CYS A 79 0.08 -1.03 -62.65
N GLY A 80 0.72 -0.21 -61.82
CA GLY A 80 0.43 1.22 -61.66
C GLY A 80 -0.60 1.57 -60.58
N VAL A 81 -1.29 0.57 -60.02
CA VAL A 81 -2.27 0.76 -58.93
C VAL A 81 -1.56 1.08 -57.61
N GLU A 82 -2.06 2.06 -56.87
CA GLU A 82 -1.56 2.43 -55.53
C GLU A 82 -2.57 2.03 -54.45
N TYR A 83 -2.07 1.44 -53.36
CA TYR A 83 -2.85 1.06 -52.19
C TYR A 83 -2.33 1.82 -50.97
N LYS A 84 -3.19 2.59 -50.30
CA LYS A 84 -2.88 3.18 -49.01
C LYS A 84 -3.27 2.21 -47.91
N VAL A 85 -2.28 1.70 -47.18
CA VAL A 85 -2.48 0.87 -46.00
C VAL A 85 -2.39 1.77 -44.79
N GLU A 86 -3.42 1.75 -43.95
CA GLU A 86 -3.49 2.49 -42.69
C GLU A 86 -3.79 1.50 -41.57
N LEU A 87 -3.21 1.73 -40.40
CA LEU A 87 -3.62 1.02 -39.20
C LEU A 87 -4.91 1.67 -38.69
N GLU A 88 -6.03 0.99 -38.90
CA GLU A 88 -7.31 1.40 -38.34
C GLU A 88 -7.30 1.13 -36.83
N ASN A 89 -7.30 2.19 -36.03
CA ASN A 89 -7.55 2.07 -34.59
C ASN A 89 -9.07 1.93 -34.41
N SER A 90 -9.56 0.69 -34.40
CA SER A 90 -10.92 0.38 -33.95
C SER A 90 -10.99 0.57 -32.43
N GLY A 91 -11.30 1.80 -32.01
CA GLY A 91 -11.67 2.16 -30.65
C GLY A 91 -13.18 2.31 -30.52
#